data_AF-A0A7G2SFQ3-F1
#
_entry.id   AF-A0A7G2SFQ3-F1
#
_cell.length_a   1.000
_cell.length_b   1.000
_cell.length_c   1.000
_cell.angle_alpha   90.00
_cell.angle_beta   90.00
_cell.angle_gamma   90.00
#
_symmetry.space_group_name_H-M   'P 1'
#
loop_
_entity.id
_entity.type
_entity.pdbx_description
1 polymer ?
#
loop_
_entity_poly.entity_id
_entity_poly.type
_entity_poly.pdbx_seq_one_letter_code
_entity_poly.pdbx_strand_id
1 'polypeptide(L)'
;MTIVDRVRSYFEKHGVKSAAILREKPEFQDLSWKQIYGAIRRIRNPDRERKYYDKNPSYLLWRNARARSIRKNIYFKLEREDIKIPVRCPVLGLVLHRYPGRRGGGPSSPTVDRIDPTKGYTKENVHVISKRANLLKNDATPDELVQICEWVLKNLGKKD
;
A
#
# COMPACT_ATOMS: atom_id res chain seq x y z
N MET A 1 12.80 3.30 14.86
CA MET A 1 11.59 3.57 15.67
C MET A 1 10.83 4.73 15.04
N THR A 2 9.52 4.62 14.74
CA THR A 2 8.78 5.74 14.10
C THR A 2 8.49 6.86 15.11
N ILE A 3 8.15 8.06 14.63
CA ILE A 3 7.72 9.17 15.50
C ILE A 3 6.50 8.76 16.35
N VAL A 4 5.57 7.98 15.76
CA VAL A 4 4.39 7.48 16.48
C VAL A 4 4.79 6.53 17.60
N ASP A 5 5.77 5.65 17.37
CA ASP A 5 6.26 4.70 18.38
C ASP A 5 6.97 5.43 19.53
N ARG A 6 7.79 6.45 19.22
CA ARG A 6 8.45 7.32 20.21
C ARG A 6 7.42 7.98 21.14
N VAL A 7 6.42 8.65 20.56
CA VAL A 7 5.38 9.36 21.32
C VAL A 7 4.49 8.39 22.10
N ARG A 8 4.15 7.23 21.53
CA ARG A 8 3.35 6.21 22.21
C ARG A 8 4.06 5.64 23.43
N SER A 9 5.32 5.26 23.29
CA SER A 9 6.15 4.75 24.39
C SER A 9 6.26 5.75 25.54
N TYR A 10 6.45 7.04 25.21
CA TYR A 10 6.44 8.09 26.23
C TYR A 10 5.10 8.21 26.95
N PHE A 11 3.98 8.20 26.22
CA PHE A 11 2.63 8.25 26.80
C PHE A 11 2.34 7.05 27.70
N GLU A 12 2.79 5.86 27.32
CA GLU A 12 2.64 4.63 28.12
C GLU A 12 3.49 4.69 29.39
N LYS A 13 4.73 5.18 29.30
CA LYS A 13 5.66 5.28 30.43
C LYS A 13 5.28 6.36 31.44
N HIS A 14 4.77 7.50 30.98
CA HIS A 14 4.58 8.69 31.82
C HIS A 14 3.10 9.05 32.06
N GLY A 15 2.15 8.42 31.38
CA GLY A 15 0.72 8.71 31.52
C GLY A 15 0.26 10.07 30.97
N VAL A 16 1.20 10.91 30.53
CA VAL A 16 0.95 12.27 30.05
C VAL A 16 0.64 12.27 28.56
N LYS A 17 -0.51 12.81 28.13
CA LYS A 17 -0.93 12.87 26.72
C LYS A 17 -0.99 14.31 26.15
N SER A 18 -0.01 15.14 26.46
CA SER A 18 0.05 16.57 26.07
C SER A 18 1.14 16.86 25.05
N ALA A 19 0.78 17.53 23.95
CA ALA A 19 1.73 17.99 22.94
C ALA A 19 2.71 19.04 23.48
N ALA A 20 2.25 19.89 24.41
CA ALA A 20 3.09 20.92 25.04
C ALA A 20 4.21 20.27 25.86
N ILE A 21 3.87 19.24 26.64
CA ILE A 21 4.84 18.56 27.51
C ILE A 21 5.89 17.81 26.69
N LEU A 22 5.50 17.10 25.63
CA LEU A 22 6.47 16.41 24.75
C LEU A 22 7.51 17.39 24.20
N ARG A 23 7.08 18.61 23.86
CA ARG A 23 7.90 19.64 23.24
C ARG A 23 9.00 20.19 24.15
N GLU A 24 8.87 20.00 25.45
CA GLU A 24 9.88 20.40 26.44
C GLU A 24 10.89 19.28 26.71
N LYS A 25 10.62 18.05 26.24
CA LYS A 25 11.49 16.91 26.50
C LYS A 25 12.64 16.85 25.49
N PRO A 26 13.88 16.63 25.94
CA PRO A 26 15.05 16.52 25.06
C PRO A 26 14.84 15.51 23.93
N GLU A 27 14.17 14.40 24.23
CA GLU A 27 13.88 13.32 23.28
C GLU A 27 12.89 13.67 22.15
N PHE A 28 12.29 14.86 22.12
CA PHE A 28 11.40 15.31 21.03
C PHE A 28 11.76 16.69 20.47
N GLN A 29 12.88 17.29 20.89
CA GLN A 29 13.33 18.61 20.39
C GLN A 29 13.69 18.60 18.89
N ASP A 30 13.98 17.42 18.33
CA ASP A 30 14.24 17.19 16.91
C ASP A 30 12.96 17.24 16.03
N LEU A 31 11.77 17.32 16.64
CA LEU A 31 10.50 17.24 15.92
C LEU A 31 9.77 18.58 15.85
N SER A 32 9.29 18.92 14.66
CA SER A 32 8.39 20.06 14.46
C SER A 32 7.03 19.85 15.11
N TRP A 33 6.30 20.95 15.34
CA TRP A 33 4.91 20.95 15.84
C TRP A 33 3.99 20.05 15.04
N LYS A 34 4.13 20.09 13.72
CA LYS A 34 3.31 19.31 12.80
C LYS A 34 3.57 17.81 12.96
N GLN A 35 4.82 17.42 13.22
CA GLN A 35 5.19 16.01 13.46
C GLN A 35 4.62 15.51 14.80
N ILE A 36 4.79 16.26 15.89
CA ILE A 36 4.28 15.89 17.23
C ILE A 36 2.76 15.76 17.20
N TYR A 37 2.05 16.80 16.74
CA TYR A 37 0.59 16.76 16.66
C TYR A 37 0.08 15.66 15.73
N GLY A 38 0.76 15.44 14.59
CA GLY A 38 0.43 14.37 13.68
C GLY A 38 0.52 12.99 14.33
N ALA A 39 1.55 12.76 15.15
CA ALA A 39 1.73 11.52 15.89
C ALA A 39 0.65 11.33 16.97
N ILE A 40 0.38 12.35 17.79
CA ILE A 40 -0.67 12.32 18.82
C ILE A 40 -2.04 12.04 18.19
N ARG A 41 -2.35 12.69 17.07
CA ARG A 41 -3.63 12.46 16.36
C ARG A 41 -3.78 11.02 15.92
N ARG A 42 -2.72 10.38 15.42
CA ARG A 42 -2.71 8.97 15.03
C ARG A 42 -2.84 8.04 16.23
N ILE A 43 -2.26 8.38 17.37
CA ILE A 43 -2.40 7.61 18.61
C ILE A 43 -3.82 7.69 19.15
N ARG A 44 -4.43 8.88 19.17
CA ARG A 44 -5.78 9.10 19.71
C ARG A 44 -6.89 8.54 18.82
N ASN A 45 -6.68 8.49 17.51
CA ASN A 45 -7.70 8.05 16.58
C ASN A 45 -7.09 7.14 15.50
N PRO A 46 -6.64 5.93 15.89
CA PRO A 46 -5.97 5.00 14.97
C PRO A 46 -6.90 4.56 13.83
N ASP A 47 -8.21 4.52 14.08
CA ASP A 47 -9.20 4.09 13.09
C ASP A 47 -9.65 5.18 12.11
N ARG A 48 -9.38 6.47 12.37
CA ARG A 48 -9.83 7.55 11.47
C ARG A 48 -9.24 7.40 10.07
N GLU A 49 -7.94 7.12 9.98
CA GLU A 49 -7.28 6.92 8.69
C GLU A 49 -7.83 5.67 7.99
N ARG A 50 -8.02 4.58 8.75
CA ARG A 50 -8.59 3.32 8.27
C ARG A 50 -10.00 3.53 7.70
N LYS A 51 -10.91 4.15 8.46
CA LYS A 51 -12.28 4.45 8.03
C LYS A 51 -12.33 5.31 6.77
N TYR A 52 -11.41 6.27 6.62
CA TYR A 52 -11.31 7.09 5.42
C TYR A 52 -10.95 6.25 4.18
N TYR A 53 -9.97 5.34 4.31
CA TYR A 53 -9.58 4.44 3.20
C TYR A 53 -10.60 3.35 2.92
N ASP A 54 -11.32 2.88 3.93
CA ASP A 54 -12.41 1.92 3.74
C ASP A 54 -13.51 2.54 2.87
N LYS A 55 -13.79 3.84 3.06
CA LYS A 55 -14.72 4.60 2.21
C LYS A 55 -14.13 5.03 0.85
N ASN A 56 -12.80 5.08 0.72
CA ASN A 56 -12.12 5.59 -0.48
C ASN A 56 -11.00 4.62 -0.94
N PRO A 57 -11.35 3.41 -1.39
CA PRO A 57 -10.36 2.39 -1.73
C PRO A 57 -9.48 2.80 -2.92
N SER A 58 -10.04 3.48 -3.92
CA SER A 58 -9.28 4.01 -5.07
C SER A 58 -8.22 5.03 -4.63
N TYR A 59 -8.53 5.90 -3.67
CA TYR A 59 -7.53 6.84 -3.14
C TYR A 59 -6.35 6.13 -2.46
N LEU A 60 -6.63 5.08 -1.68
CA LEU A 60 -5.57 4.30 -1.04
C LEU A 60 -4.64 3.67 -2.09
N LEU A 61 -5.21 3.08 -3.14
CA LEU A 61 -4.46 2.48 -4.23
C LEU A 61 -3.63 3.51 -5.00
N TRP A 62 -4.23 4.67 -5.31
CA TRP A 62 -3.55 5.80 -5.93
C TRP A 62 -2.36 6.26 -5.10
N ARG A 63 -2.57 6.49 -3.80
CA ARG A 63 -1.54 6.91 -2.86
C ARG A 63 -0.38 5.91 -2.82
N ASN A 64 -0.69 4.61 -2.80
CA ASN A 64 0.32 3.55 -2.77
C ASN A 64 1.08 3.46 -4.11
N ALA A 65 0.42 3.66 -5.25
CA ALA A 65 1.05 3.74 -6.56
C ALA A 65 1.99 4.96 -6.64
N ARG A 66 1.54 6.14 -6.21
CA ARG A 66 2.35 7.36 -6.15
C ARG A 66 3.57 7.19 -5.27
N ALA A 67 3.41 6.59 -4.09
CA ALA A 67 4.54 6.32 -3.21
C ALA A 67 5.55 5.31 -3.81
N ARG A 68 5.07 4.34 -4.61
CA ARG A 68 5.95 3.43 -5.36
C ARG A 68 6.68 4.16 -6.50
N SER A 69 6.00 5.05 -7.21
CA SER A 69 6.59 5.79 -8.34
C SER A 69 7.70 6.72 -7.87
N ILE A 70 7.52 7.42 -6.76
CA ILE A 70 8.56 8.28 -6.16
C ILE A 70 9.77 7.45 -5.76
N ARG A 71 9.57 6.34 -5.03
CA ARG A 71 10.68 5.48 -4.57
C ARG A 71 11.50 4.86 -5.69
N LYS A 72 10.87 4.60 -6.84
CA LYS A 72 11.50 3.96 -7.99
C LYS A 72 11.84 4.96 -9.12
N ASN A 73 11.64 6.25 -8.91
CA ASN A 73 11.77 7.30 -9.92
C ASN A 73 11.02 6.99 -11.24
N ILE A 74 9.75 6.58 -11.14
CA ILE A 74 8.91 6.22 -12.29
C ILE A 74 7.95 7.38 -12.59
N TYR A 75 7.79 7.72 -13.87
CA TYR A 75 6.81 8.69 -14.33
C TYR A 75 5.39 8.37 -13.83
N PHE A 76 4.64 9.39 -13.43
CA PHE A 76 3.31 9.22 -12.83
C PHE A 76 2.35 10.33 -13.27
N LYS A 77 1.34 9.94 -14.02
CA LYS A 77 0.21 10.75 -14.52
C LYS A 77 -1.10 9.95 -14.38
N LEU A 78 -1.37 9.46 -13.17
CA LEU A 78 -2.65 8.87 -12.82
C LEU A 78 -3.43 9.83 -11.93
N GLU A 79 -4.72 9.94 -12.18
CA GLU A 79 -5.67 10.57 -11.27
C GLU A 79 -6.37 9.49 -10.42
N ARG A 80 -7.13 9.91 -9.40
CA ARG A 80 -7.77 8.95 -8.49
C ARG A 80 -8.93 8.25 -9.19
N GLU A 81 -9.56 8.97 -10.09
CA GLU A 81 -10.74 8.63 -10.88
C GLU A 81 -10.41 7.55 -11.92
N ASP A 82 -9.15 7.47 -12.36
CA ASP A 82 -8.63 6.43 -13.26
C ASP A 82 -8.57 5.06 -12.59
N ILE A 83 -8.56 4.99 -11.26
CA ILE A 83 -8.48 3.72 -10.53
C ILE A 83 -9.86 3.10 -10.39
N LYS A 84 -10.16 2.20 -11.31
CA LYS A 84 -11.34 1.32 -11.25
C LYS A 84 -10.96 -0.01 -10.63
N ILE A 85 -11.59 -0.34 -9.50
CA ILE A 85 -11.34 -1.60 -8.79
C ILE A 85 -12.39 -2.62 -9.25
N PRO A 86 -12.00 -3.68 -9.99
CA PRO A 86 -12.95 -4.70 -10.39
C PRO A 86 -13.36 -5.57 -9.20
N VAL A 87 -14.54 -6.18 -9.26
CA VAL A 87 -15.00 -7.13 -8.23
C VAL A 87 -14.09 -8.35 -8.15
N ARG A 88 -13.58 -8.81 -9.30
CA ARG A 88 -12.66 -9.95 -9.43
C ARG A 88 -11.35 -9.53 -10.07
N CYS A 89 -10.27 -10.16 -9.66
CA CYS A 89 -8.96 -10.01 -10.28
C CYS A 89 -9.03 -10.49 -11.74
N PRO A 90 -8.65 -9.66 -12.74
CA PRO A 90 -8.71 -10.08 -14.13
C PRO A 90 -7.73 -11.21 -14.47
N VAL A 91 -6.63 -11.34 -13.71
CA VAL A 91 -5.62 -12.39 -13.93
C VAL A 91 -5.96 -13.73 -13.27
N LEU A 92 -6.45 -13.72 -12.02
CA LEU A 92 -6.62 -14.94 -11.19
C LEU A 92 -8.07 -15.22 -10.78
N GLY A 93 -9.04 -14.41 -11.19
CA GLY A 93 -10.46 -14.59 -10.84
C GLY A 93 -10.84 -14.36 -9.36
N LEU A 94 -9.86 -14.10 -8.49
CA LEU A 94 -10.05 -13.88 -7.04
C LEU A 94 -10.96 -12.68 -6.76
N VAL A 95 -11.93 -12.82 -5.86
CA VAL A 95 -12.74 -11.69 -5.38
C VAL A 95 -11.84 -10.71 -4.62
N LEU A 96 -11.73 -9.49 -5.15
CA LEU A 96 -10.86 -8.46 -4.59
C LEU A 96 -11.51 -7.85 -3.35
N HIS A 97 -10.77 -7.87 -2.25
CA HIS A 97 -11.19 -7.25 -1.00
C HIS A 97 -9.97 -6.82 -0.19
N ARG A 98 -10.18 -5.88 0.72
CA ARG A 98 -9.13 -5.42 1.62
C ARG A 98 -9.06 -6.34 2.84
N TYR A 99 -7.89 -6.35 3.47
CA TYR A 99 -7.62 -7.06 4.73
C TYR A 99 -7.29 -6.01 5.80
N PRO A 100 -8.29 -5.36 6.41
CA PRO A 100 -8.05 -4.39 7.47
C PRO A 100 -7.31 -5.02 8.65
N GLY A 101 -6.42 -4.26 9.30
CA GLY A 101 -5.63 -4.76 10.44
C GLY A 101 -4.45 -5.67 10.06
N ARG A 102 -4.41 -6.23 8.85
CA ARG A 102 -3.28 -7.03 8.38
C ARG A 102 -2.23 -6.16 7.71
N ARG A 103 -1.06 -6.05 8.35
CA ARG A 103 0.10 -5.36 7.77
C ARG A 103 0.45 -5.98 6.41
N GLY A 104 0.53 -5.14 5.38
CA GLY A 104 0.84 -5.57 4.01
C GLY A 104 -0.32 -6.18 3.23
N GLY A 105 -1.53 -6.30 3.80
CA GLY A 105 -2.69 -6.88 3.13
C GLY A 105 -2.61 -8.40 2.95
N GLY A 106 -3.44 -8.94 2.06
CA GLY A 106 -3.54 -10.37 1.74
C GLY A 106 -3.49 -10.66 0.24
N PRO A 107 -3.54 -11.95 -0.16
CA PRO A 107 -3.42 -12.37 -1.57
C PRO A 107 -4.43 -11.70 -2.51
N SER A 108 -5.68 -11.54 -2.06
CA SER A 108 -6.76 -10.91 -2.82
C SER A 108 -6.84 -9.39 -2.63
N SER A 109 -5.86 -8.77 -1.97
CA SER A 109 -5.82 -7.30 -1.86
C SER A 109 -5.67 -6.68 -3.24
N PRO A 110 -6.48 -5.68 -3.60
CA PRO A 110 -6.30 -4.97 -4.85
C PRO A 110 -4.98 -4.17 -4.83
N THR A 111 -4.29 -4.12 -5.97
CA THR A 111 -3.09 -3.32 -6.20
C THR A 111 -3.12 -2.76 -7.61
N VAL A 112 -2.61 -1.53 -7.78
CA VAL A 112 -2.37 -0.95 -9.11
C VAL A 112 -1.09 -1.58 -9.66
N ASP A 113 -1.19 -2.27 -10.78
CA ASP A 113 -0.07 -2.85 -11.51
C ASP A 113 0.11 -2.13 -12.85
N ARG A 114 1.35 -2.03 -13.33
CA ARG A 114 1.65 -1.48 -14.65
C ARG A 114 1.58 -2.60 -15.68
N ILE A 115 0.80 -2.41 -16.73
CA ILE A 115 0.65 -3.41 -17.81
C ILE A 115 2.01 -3.68 -18.43
N ASP A 116 2.65 -2.61 -18.92
CA ASP A 116 4.03 -2.61 -19.38
C ASP A 116 4.92 -2.02 -18.26
N PRO A 117 5.81 -2.83 -17.66
CA PRO A 117 6.68 -2.38 -16.56
C PRO A 117 7.77 -1.40 -17.01
N THR A 118 8.01 -1.23 -18.31
CA THR A 118 8.96 -0.24 -18.84
C THR A 118 8.36 1.17 -18.89
N LYS A 119 7.03 1.27 -18.85
CA LYS A 119 6.28 2.53 -18.91
C LYS A 119 5.92 3.06 -17.52
N GLY A 120 5.47 4.32 -17.49
CA GLY A 120 5.01 5.00 -16.29
C GLY A 120 3.65 4.53 -15.77
N TYR A 121 3.22 5.11 -14.65
CA TYR A 121 1.85 5.01 -14.17
C TYR A 121 0.98 6.02 -14.95
N THR A 122 0.29 5.56 -15.99
CA THR A 122 -0.69 6.34 -16.77
C THR A 122 -2.00 5.58 -16.87
N LYS A 123 -3.10 6.27 -17.19
CA LYS A 123 -4.44 5.67 -17.30
C LYS A 123 -4.47 4.48 -18.26
N GLU A 124 -3.70 4.55 -19.34
CA GLU A 124 -3.61 3.55 -20.41
C GLU A 124 -2.68 2.39 -20.06
N ASN A 125 -1.80 2.55 -19.05
CA ASN A 125 -0.77 1.57 -18.71
C ASN A 125 -0.95 0.95 -17.32
N VAL A 126 -2.13 1.05 -16.71
CA VAL A 126 -2.37 0.41 -15.41
C VAL A 126 -3.65 -0.40 -15.35
N HIS A 127 -3.61 -1.46 -14.56
CA HIS A 127 -4.78 -2.23 -14.16
C HIS A 127 -4.79 -2.42 -12.64
N VAL A 128 -5.97 -2.67 -12.09
CA VAL A 128 -6.10 -3.14 -10.70
C VAL A 128 -6.19 -4.67 -10.71
N ILE A 129 -5.18 -5.32 -10.15
CA ILE A 129 -5.10 -6.78 -10.00
C ILE A 129 -4.95 -7.18 -8.54
N SER A 130 -5.03 -8.48 -8.25
CA SER A 130 -4.75 -8.99 -6.91
C SER A 130 -3.27 -8.89 -6.57
N LYS A 131 -2.94 -8.71 -5.29
CA LYS A 131 -1.56 -8.73 -4.79
C LYS A 131 -0.85 -10.02 -5.17
N ARG A 132 -1.56 -11.16 -5.17
CA ARG A 132 -1.03 -12.45 -5.63
C ARG A 132 -0.64 -12.40 -7.11
N ALA A 133 -1.51 -11.90 -7.98
CA ALA A 133 -1.20 -11.76 -9.41
C ALA A 133 0.01 -10.84 -9.65
N ASN A 134 0.06 -9.69 -8.96
CA ASN A 134 1.19 -8.78 -9.04
C ASN A 134 2.50 -9.42 -8.53
N LEU A 135 2.43 -10.29 -7.52
CA LEU A 135 3.59 -10.99 -7.00
C LEU A 135 4.09 -12.08 -7.96
N LEU A 136 3.18 -12.78 -8.63
CA LEU A 136 3.54 -13.76 -9.66
C LEU A 136 4.15 -13.10 -10.89
N LYS A 137 3.62 -11.94 -11.30
CA LYS A 137 4.19 -11.14 -12.41
C LYS A 137 5.53 -10.50 -12.03
N ASN A 138 5.61 -9.92 -10.84
CA ASN A 138 6.77 -9.21 -10.31
C ASN A 138 7.54 -8.39 -11.37
N ASP A 139 8.83 -8.68 -11.54
CA ASP A 139 9.78 -8.12 -12.49
C ASP A 139 10.07 -9.06 -13.66
N ALA A 140 9.30 -10.14 -13.79
CA ALA A 140 9.46 -11.08 -14.88
C ALA A 140 9.13 -10.43 -16.23
N THR A 141 9.94 -10.75 -17.22
CA THR A 141 9.67 -10.51 -18.63
C THR A 141 8.53 -11.40 -19.12
N PRO A 142 7.84 -11.03 -20.21
CA PRO A 142 6.86 -11.91 -20.83
C PRO A 142 7.41 -13.31 -21.15
N ASP A 143 8.65 -13.40 -21.64
CA ASP A 143 9.29 -14.67 -22.01
C ASP A 143 9.58 -15.54 -20.77
N GLU A 144 10.02 -14.95 -19.66
CA GLU A 144 10.16 -15.67 -18.39
C GLU A 144 8.82 -16.21 -17.89
N LEU A 145 7.75 -15.42 -18.00
CA LEU A 145 6.41 -15.86 -17.62
C LEU A 145 5.90 -17.02 -18.48
N VAL A 146 6.18 -17.01 -19.78
CA VAL A 146 5.86 -18.13 -20.69
C VAL A 146 6.65 -19.38 -20.31
N GLN A 147 7.97 -19.26 -20.11
CA GLN A 147 8.82 -20.40 -19.72
C GLN A 147 8.39 -21.02 -18.38
N ILE A 148 8.05 -20.18 -17.39
CA ILE A 148 7.51 -20.64 -16.10
C ILE A 148 6.18 -21.38 -16.32
N CYS A 149 5.29 -20.83 -17.15
CA CYS A 149 4.00 -21.45 -17.45
C CYS A 149 4.16 -22.83 -18.10
N GLU A 150 5.00 -22.92 -19.14
CA GLU A 150 5.29 -24.17 -19.85
C GLU A 150 5.88 -25.23 -18.92
N TRP A 151 6.85 -24.84 -18.09
CA TRP A 151 7.45 -25.74 -17.11
C TRP A 151 6.42 -26.25 -16.10
N VAL A 152 5.55 -25.37 -15.57
CA VAL A 152 4.48 -25.75 -14.65
C VAL A 152 3.51 -26.74 -15.30
N LEU A 153 3.06 -26.46 -16.53
CA LEU A 153 2.13 -27.31 -17.25
C LEU A 153 2.72 -28.68 -17.56
N LYS A 154 3.99 -28.73 -17.96
CA LYS A 154 4.71 -29.98 -18.25
C LYS A 154 4.83 -30.89 -17.03
N ASN A 155 5.05 -30.32 -15.84
CA ASN A 155 5.36 -31.10 -14.63
C ASN A 155 4.14 -31.35 -13.72
N LEU A 156 3.16 -30.45 -13.71
CA LEU A 156 2.01 -30.51 -12.78
C LEU A 156 0.67 -30.75 -13.49
N GLY A 157 0.63 -30.61 -14.82
CA GLY A 157 -0.59 -30.59 -15.60
C GLY A 157 -1.43 -29.33 -15.36
N LYS A 158 -2.40 -29.10 -16.24
CA LYS A 158 -3.47 -28.13 -15.96
C LYS A 158 -4.50 -28.81 -15.07
N LYS A 159 -4.80 -28.20 -13.93
CA LYS A 159 -5.92 -28.63 -13.08
C LYS A 159 -7.13 -27.77 -13.46
N ASP A 160 -8.20 -28.43 -13.89
CA ASP A 160 -9.48 -27.80 -14.20
C ASP A 160 -10.27 -27.43 -12.93
#